data_AF-A0A0R3D341-F1
#
_entry.id   AF-A0A0R3D341-F1
#
_cell.length_a   1.000
_cell.length_b   1.000
_cell.length_c   1.000
_cell.angle_alpha   90.00
_cell.angle_beta   90.00
_cell.angle_gamma   90.00
#
_symmetry.space_group_name_H-M   'P 1'
#
loop_
_entity.id
_entity.type
_entity.pdbx_description
1 polymer ?
#
loop_
_entity_poly.entity_id
_entity_poly.type
_entity_poly.pdbx_seq_one_letter_code
_entity_poly.pdbx_strand_id
1 'polypeptide(L)'
;MRECQETTYFSGKLHTFTARLIEVIDHVLQNESSLGPDIVRTFASHALSANRYLAGSTTKESPYEVEYCLQAVIPKWSKRDCLITTALTDERDFHFRPTDPWAFVKAALPKYDTAGFDPLLVQLGVPRVYSHKPLYCVPLYHELGHFVDVSNGVTNLSSLIQRPNSAWELQHRLEHFADLFAAAYIGRCSIRALEIIAPNNATSATHPSTADRVALVEDFLAGRSNGLIPLFQTCLQHLGLPPLQIEHSAPVLRPAFDDIRTHAIANKSELHGIFNAAWEYLEDALDNRSAPWIAPNSTIAEIERVVNDLTEKSIRNASIRERWDSGATP
;
A
#
# COMPACT_ATOMS: atom_id res chain seq x y z
N MET A 1 3.91 29.29 12.78
CA MET A 1 5.06 28.68 12.07
C MET A 1 5.13 27.15 12.18
N ARG A 2 4.63 26.50 13.25
CA ARG A 2 4.49 25.02 13.31
C ARG A 2 3.42 24.46 12.36
N GLU A 3 2.33 25.20 12.13
CA GLU A 3 1.22 24.77 11.26
C GLU A 3 1.56 24.77 9.75
N CYS A 4 2.66 25.43 9.33
CA CYS A 4 3.13 25.36 7.94
C CYS A 4 3.98 24.11 7.64
N GLN A 5 4.31 23.28 8.64
CA GLN A 5 5.07 22.05 8.42
C GLN A 5 4.19 20.87 7.98
N GLU A 6 2.86 21.00 8.05
CA GLU A 6 1.90 20.04 7.53
C GLU A 6 1.32 20.49 6.19
N THR A 7 2.17 20.67 5.19
CA THR A 7 1.65 20.81 3.81
C THR A 7 1.33 19.44 3.23
N THR A 8 0.55 19.41 2.15
CA THR A 8 0.19 18.20 1.38
C THR A 8 1.39 17.31 1.01
N TYR A 9 2.60 17.88 0.97
CA TYR A 9 3.85 17.20 0.56
C TYR A 9 4.85 16.95 1.70
N PHE A 10 4.61 17.49 2.91
CA PHE A 10 5.53 17.37 4.03
C PHE A 10 4.78 16.83 5.25
N SER A 11 4.95 15.53 5.52
CA SER A 11 4.49 14.95 6.78
C SER A 11 5.47 15.36 7.89
N GLY A 12 5.00 16.08 8.90
CA GLY A 12 5.79 16.38 10.11
C GLY A 12 6.31 15.11 10.80
N LYS A 13 5.57 14.00 10.65
CA LYS A 13 6.01 12.68 11.14
C LYS A 13 7.22 12.14 10.37
N LEU A 14 7.29 12.33 9.05
CA LEU A 14 8.47 11.94 8.26
C LEU A 14 9.70 12.78 8.62
N HIS A 15 9.53 14.08 8.85
CA HIS A 15 10.62 14.93 9.34
C HIS A 15 11.12 14.48 10.70
N THR A 16 10.20 14.17 11.62
CA THR A 16 10.55 13.65 12.95
C THR A 16 11.30 12.33 12.84
N PHE A 17 10.83 11.41 11.98
CA PHE A 17 11.50 10.15 11.72
C PHE A 17 12.92 10.35 11.20
N THR A 18 13.10 11.21 10.19
CA THR A 18 14.42 11.52 9.62
C THR A 18 15.36 12.13 10.66
N ALA A 19 14.88 13.09 11.46
CA ALA A 19 15.68 13.70 12.53
C ALA A 19 16.14 12.66 13.56
N ARG A 20 15.22 11.81 14.03
CA ARG A 20 15.54 10.73 14.99
C ARG A 20 16.49 9.69 14.38
N LEU A 21 16.35 9.37 13.09
CA LEU A 21 17.28 8.48 12.40
C LEU A 21 18.69 9.07 12.33
N ILE A 22 18.83 10.38 12.07
CA ILE A 22 20.12 11.08 12.08
C ILE A 22 20.77 11.01 13.45
N GLU A 23 20.02 11.23 14.53
CA GLU A 23 20.54 11.13 15.90
C GLU A 23 21.09 9.72 16.22
N VAL A 24 20.44 8.66 15.73
CA VAL A 24 20.95 7.29 15.89
C VAL A 24 22.22 7.08 15.05
N ILE A 25 22.27 7.61 13.83
CA ILE A 25 23.47 7.54 12.98
C ILE A 25 24.65 8.19 13.70
N ASP A 26 24.46 9.39 14.26
CA ASP A 26 25.50 10.08 15.02
C ASP A 26 25.94 9.27 16.26
N HIS A 27 24.99 8.65 16.97
CA HIS A 27 25.31 7.76 18.08
C HIS A 27 26.17 6.57 17.63
N VAL A 28 25.82 5.91 16.52
CA VAL A 28 26.58 4.75 16.01
C VAL A 28 27.99 5.18 15.58
N LEU A 29 28.13 6.33 14.91
CA LEU A 29 29.44 6.85 14.50
C LEU A 29 30.33 7.21 15.70
N GLN A 30 29.76 7.80 16.76
CA GLN A 30 30.51 8.14 17.98
C GLN A 30 30.93 6.92 18.79
N ASN A 31 30.23 5.79 18.63
CA ASN A 31 30.43 4.58 19.42
C ASN A 31 30.93 3.38 18.58
N GLU A 32 31.38 3.62 17.36
CA GLU A 32 31.76 2.58 16.38
C GLU A 32 32.79 1.58 16.93
N SER A 33 33.80 2.06 17.67
CA SER A 33 34.82 1.18 18.27
C SER A 33 34.27 0.23 19.34
N SER A 34 33.13 0.57 19.94
CA SER A 34 32.45 -0.24 20.97
C SER A 34 31.32 -1.11 20.41
N LEU A 35 30.77 -0.71 19.26
CA LEU A 35 29.70 -1.42 18.55
C LEU A 35 30.38 -2.31 17.50
N GLY A 36 30.43 -3.62 17.73
CA GLY A 36 31.11 -4.54 16.81
C GLY A 36 30.75 -4.33 15.33
N PRO A 37 31.65 -4.64 14.38
CA PRO A 37 31.52 -4.24 12.98
C PRO A 37 30.25 -4.75 12.29
N ASP A 38 29.71 -5.89 12.73
CA ASP A 38 28.48 -6.46 12.19
C ASP A 38 27.24 -5.64 12.57
N ILE A 39 27.22 -5.08 13.80
CA ILE A 39 26.13 -4.19 14.26
C ILE A 39 26.13 -2.92 13.43
N VAL A 40 27.32 -2.30 13.27
CA VAL A 40 27.49 -1.07 12.49
C VAL A 40 27.06 -1.28 11.03
N ARG A 41 27.50 -2.37 10.40
CA ARG A 41 27.13 -2.70 9.02
C ARG A 41 25.64 -2.96 8.85
N THR A 42 25.03 -3.69 9.78
CA THR A 42 23.59 -3.99 9.73
C THR A 42 22.77 -2.72 9.92
N PHE A 43 23.14 -1.86 10.88
CA PHE A 43 22.50 -0.56 11.06
C PHE A 43 22.64 0.32 9.83
N ALA A 44 23.85 0.40 9.24
CA ALA A 44 24.08 1.18 8.03
C ALA A 44 23.20 0.73 6.86
N SER A 45 22.97 -0.59 6.72
CA SER A 45 22.02 -1.14 5.73
C SER A 45 20.58 -0.68 5.99
N HIS A 46 20.12 -0.74 7.24
CA HIS A 46 18.79 -0.24 7.63
C HIS A 46 18.65 1.26 7.38
N ALA A 47 19.63 2.07 7.79
CA ALA A 47 19.63 3.51 7.61
C ALA A 47 19.64 3.90 6.13
N LEU A 48 20.44 3.23 5.30
CA LEU A 48 20.48 3.45 3.86
C LEU A 48 19.15 3.07 3.19
N SER A 49 18.53 1.95 3.59
CA SER A 49 17.20 1.58 3.11
C SER A 49 16.17 2.63 3.51
N ALA A 50 16.14 3.05 4.78
CA ALA A 50 15.22 4.09 5.25
C ALA A 50 15.37 5.39 4.44
N ASN A 51 16.62 5.85 4.25
CA ASN A 51 16.92 7.07 3.51
C ASN A 51 16.41 7.03 2.05
N ARG A 52 16.56 5.91 1.34
CA ARG A 52 16.09 5.77 -0.06
C ARG A 52 14.59 6.02 -0.20
N TYR A 53 13.78 5.45 0.70
CA TYR A 53 12.32 5.61 0.64
C TYR A 53 11.84 6.92 1.25
N LEU A 54 12.52 7.43 2.27
CA LEU A 54 12.25 8.77 2.80
C LEU A 54 12.47 9.84 1.73
N ALA A 55 13.55 9.74 0.95
CA ALA A 55 13.83 10.64 -0.15
C ALA A 55 12.75 10.56 -1.25
N GLY A 56 12.36 9.34 -1.65
CA GLY A 56 11.32 9.11 -2.64
C GLY A 56 9.97 9.74 -2.28
N SER A 57 9.56 9.62 -1.01
CA SER A 57 8.32 10.22 -0.49
C SER A 57 8.28 11.74 -0.44
N THR A 58 9.41 12.41 -0.61
CA THR A 58 9.47 13.89 -0.66
C THR A 58 9.48 14.44 -2.08
N THR A 59 9.50 13.56 -3.09
CA THR A 59 9.43 13.96 -4.49
C THR A 59 7.98 14.26 -4.89
N LYS A 60 7.78 15.20 -5.82
CA LYS A 60 6.46 15.46 -6.44
C LYS A 60 5.95 14.30 -7.30
N GLU A 61 6.73 13.23 -7.40
CA GLU A 61 6.50 12.06 -8.23
C GLU A 61 5.95 10.87 -7.41
N SER A 62 5.78 11.00 -6.10
CA SER A 62 5.10 9.97 -5.29
C SER A 62 3.60 9.90 -5.66
N PRO A 63 2.99 8.69 -5.71
CA PRO A 63 1.55 8.51 -5.89
C PRO A 63 0.78 8.87 -4.60
N TYR A 64 0.81 10.16 -4.24
CA TYR A 64 0.29 10.70 -2.98
C TYR A 64 -1.15 10.27 -2.67
N GLU A 65 -2.03 10.25 -3.67
CA GLU A 65 -3.43 9.87 -3.50
C GLU A 65 -3.59 8.42 -3.05
N VAL A 66 -2.77 7.52 -3.60
CA VAL A 66 -2.76 6.12 -3.18
C VAL A 66 -2.15 6.00 -1.79
N GLU A 67 -1.05 6.71 -1.49
CA GLU A 67 -0.47 6.75 -0.15
C GLU A 67 -1.48 7.24 0.90
N TYR A 68 -2.23 8.30 0.61
CA TYR A 68 -3.29 8.82 1.48
C TYR A 68 -4.35 7.76 1.78
N CYS A 69 -4.80 7.02 0.76
CA CYS A 69 -5.73 5.92 0.98
C CYS A 69 -5.08 4.80 1.82
N LEU A 70 -3.85 4.38 1.54
CA LEU A 70 -3.17 3.34 2.31
C LEU A 70 -2.94 3.75 3.79
N GLN A 71 -2.64 5.02 4.05
CA GLN A 71 -2.52 5.56 5.41
C GLN A 71 -3.82 5.43 6.20
N ALA A 72 -4.98 5.53 5.54
CA ALA A 72 -6.28 5.34 6.19
C ALA A 72 -6.56 3.88 6.60
N VAL A 73 -5.91 2.91 5.95
CA VAL A 73 -6.07 1.47 6.22
C VAL A 73 -5.26 1.01 7.43
N ILE A 74 -4.01 1.47 7.54
CA ILE A 74 -3.01 0.98 8.52
C ILE A 74 -3.50 0.91 9.97
N PRO A 75 -4.19 1.92 10.54
CA PRO A 75 -4.57 1.92 11.96
C PRO A 75 -5.44 0.72 12.37
N LYS A 76 -6.11 0.08 11.41
CA LYS A 76 -6.90 -1.12 11.63
C LYS A 76 -6.06 -2.40 11.81
N TRP A 77 -4.81 -2.39 11.33
CA TRP A 77 -3.94 -3.57 11.25
C TRP A 77 -2.65 -3.49 12.07
N SER A 78 -2.32 -2.30 12.59
CA SER A 78 -1.13 -2.09 13.43
C SER A 78 -1.47 -1.27 14.66
N LYS A 79 -0.95 -1.71 15.82
CA LYS A 79 -0.98 -0.95 17.08
C LYS A 79 0.16 0.06 17.17
N ARG A 80 1.25 -0.16 16.44
CA ARG A 80 2.37 0.79 16.32
C ARG A 80 2.01 1.85 15.30
N ASP A 81 2.43 3.07 15.55
CA ASP A 81 2.41 4.12 14.54
C ASP A 81 3.19 3.64 13.31
N CYS A 82 2.61 3.78 12.12
CA CYS A 82 3.32 3.48 10.89
C CYS A 82 3.39 4.71 9.98
N LEU A 83 4.50 4.80 9.24
CA LEU A 83 4.73 5.81 8.23
C LEU A 83 4.89 5.10 6.89
N ILE A 84 4.02 5.43 5.94
CA ILE A 84 4.17 4.96 4.56
C ILE A 84 5.22 5.81 3.88
N THR A 85 6.18 5.13 3.24
CA THR A 85 7.15 5.74 2.36
C THR A 85 7.23 4.99 1.04
N THR A 86 7.33 5.74 -0.06
CA THR A 86 7.48 5.19 -1.40
C THR A 86 8.83 5.54 -1.98
N ALA A 87 9.37 4.63 -2.77
CA ALA A 87 10.53 4.90 -3.61
C ALA A 87 10.18 4.59 -5.05
N LEU A 88 10.48 5.51 -5.96
CA LEU A 88 10.37 5.24 -7.38
C LEU A 88 11.48 4.30 -7.82
N THR A 89 11.08 3.23 -8.47
CA THR A 89 11.97 2.21 -9.02
C THR A 89 12.11 2.42 -10.52
N ASP A 90 13.31 2.18 -11.04
CA ASP A 90 13.56 2.06 -12.48
C ASP A 90 13.16 0.67 -13.01
N GLU A 91 12.98 -0.28 -12.09
CA GLU A 91 12.43 -1.61 -12.34
C GLU A 91 10.89 -1.55 -12.49
N ARG A 92 10.30 -2.59 -13.07
CA ARG A 92 8.86 -2.62 -13.41
C ARG A 92 7.98 -3.20 -12.30
N ASP A 93 8.55 -3.48 -11.14
CA ASP A 93 7.90 -4.15 -10.02
C ASP A 93 7.44 -3.19 -8.93
N PHE A 94 6.27 -3.53 -8.38
CA PHE A 94 5.86 -3.06 -7.07
C PHE A 94 6.41 -4.02 -6.04
N HIS A 95 6.84 -3.51 -4.88
CA HIS A 95 7.36 -4.37 -3.83
C HIS A 95 7.24 -3.73 -2.45
N PHE A 96 7.07 -4.55 -1.43
CA PHE A 96 7.26 -4.19 -0.04
C PHE A 96 8.69 -4.56 0.40
N ARG A 97 9.39 -3.60 1.02
CA ARG A 97 10.70 -3.86 1.64
C ARG A 97 10.54 -4.02 3.15
N PRO A 98 10.62 -5.26 3.70
CA PRO A 98 10.54 -5.46 5.14
C PRO A 98 11.79 -4.90 5.81
N THR A 99 11.64 -3.84 6.58
CA THR A 99 12.72 -3.24 7.38
C THR A 99 12.12 -2.52 8.57
N ASP A 100 12.60 -2.83 9.76
CA ASP A 100 12.24 -2.13 11.00
C ASP A 100 13.52 -1.61 11.67
N PRO A 101 13.97 -0.39 11.30
CA PRO A 101 15.17 0.20 11.88
C PRO A 101 15.07 0.33 13.41
N TRP A 102 13.88 0.63 13.94
CA TRP A 102 13.70 0.88 15.37
C TRP A 102 13.67 -0.42 16.20
N ALA A 103 13.16 -1.52 15.65
CA ALA A 103 13.36 -2.83 16.27
C ALA A 103 14.86 -3.17 16.39
N PHE A 104 15.65 -2.90 15.33
CA PHE A 104 17.10 -3.10 15.38
C PHE A 104 17.76 -2.19 16.42
N VAL A 105 17.44 -0.89 16.44
CA VAL A 105 17.99 0.08 17.41
C VAL A 105 17.73 -0.40 18.85
N LYS A 106 16.49 -0.78 19.17
CA LYS A 106 16.14 -1.26 20.52
C LYS A 106 16.87 -2.54 20.92
N ALA A 107 17.09 -3.46 19.99
CA ALA A 107 17.70 -4.74 20.28
C ALA A 107 19.24 -4.69 20.30
N ALA A 108 19.85 -3.89 19.42
CA ALA A 108 21.28 -3.94 19.14
C ALA A 108 22.07 -2.74 19.66
N LEU A 109 21.42 -1.64 20.07
CA LEU A 109 22.08 -0.43 20.58
C LEU A 109 21.74 -0.21 22.08
N PRO A 110 22.36 -0.97 23.02
CA PRO A 110 21.96 -1.09 24.42
C PRO A 110 22.10 0.19 25.27
N LYS A 111 22.61 1.28 24.69
CA LYS A 111 22.80 2.59 25.36
C LYS A 111 22.10 3.75 24.66
N TYR A 112 21.37 3.47 23.57
CA TYR A 112 20.58 4.49 22.90
C TYR A 112 19.17 4.50 23.48
N ASP A 113 18.80 5.59 24.15
CA ASP A 113 17.43 5.79 24.62
C ASP A 113 16.57 6.31 23.46
N THR A 114 15.63 5.47 23.02
CA THR A 114 14.67 5.84 21.97
C THR A 114 13.62 6.84 22.46
N ALA A 115 13.51 7.09 23.77
CA ALA A 115 12.47 7.91 24.39
C ALA A 115 11.05 7.47 23.99
N GLY A 116 10.85 6.17 23.79
CA GLY A 116 9.58 5.60 23.32
C GLY A 116 9.30 5.78 21.82
N PHE A 117 10.22 6.38 21.05
CA PHE A 117 10.09 6.51 19.60
C PHE A 117 10.26 5.16 18.91
N ASP A 118 9.16 4.63 18.37
CA ASP A 118 9.13 3.29 17.76
C ASP A 118 8.17 3.14 16.56
N PRO A 119 8.08 4.13 15.64
CA PRO A 119 7.21 3.99 14.48
C PRO A 119 7.77 2.97 13.47
N LEU A 120 6.87 2.22 12.85
CA LEU A 120 7.17 1.35 11.71
C LEU A 120 7.30 2.17 10.42
N LEU A 121 8.27 1.80 9.59
CA LEU A 121 8.42 2.36 8.25
C LEU A 121 7.90 1.34 7.23
N VAL A 122 6.78 1.64 6.58
CA VAL A 122 6.22 0.83 5.49
C VAL A 122 6.85 1.31 4.20
N GLN A 123 7.77 0.51 3.65
CA GLN A 123 8.58 0.89 2.50
C GLN A 123 8.06 0.22 1.23
N LEU A 124 7.46 1.01 0.34
CA LEU A 124 6.80 0.53 -0.87
C LEU A 124 7.52 1.00 -2.15
N GLY A 125 7.90 0.07 -3.02
CA GLY A 125 8.43 0.35 -4.35
C GLY A 125 7.32 0.64 -5.34
N VAL A 126 7.52 1.67 -6.17
CA VAL A 126 6.56 2.06 -7.22
C VAL A 126 7.33 2.22 -8.54
N PRO A 127 6.95 1.52 -9.61
CA PRO A 127 7.54 1.76 -10.92
C PRO A 127 7.32 3.22 -11.35
N ARG A 128 8.41 3.91 -11.72
CA ARG A 128 8.38 5.34 -12.08
C ARG A 128 7.32 5.68 -13.15
N VAL A 129 7.07 4.75 -14.08
CA VAL A 129 6.09 4.90 -15.17
C VAL A 129 4.64 5.08 -14.67
N TYR A 130 4.33 4.68 -13.43
CA TYR A 130 2.99 4.75 -12.85
C TYR A 130 2.82 5.87 -11.81
N SER A 131 3.86 6.65 -11.51
CA SER A 131 3.85 7.75 -10.52
C SER A 131 2.64 8.69 -10.58
N HIS A 132 2.14 8.98 -11.79
CA HIS A 132 0.99 9.87 -12.04
C HIS A 132 -0.25 9.12 -12.56
N LYS A 133 -0.33 7.82 -12.27
CA LYS A 133 -1.41 6.94 -12.71
C LYS A 133 -1.96 6.17 -11.50
N PRO A 134 -2.74 6.81 -10.62
CA PRO A 134 -3.21 6.19 -9.37
C PRO A 134 -3.93 4.87 -9.57
N LEU A 135 -4.66 4.68 -10.68
CA LEU A 135 -5.30 3.39 -10.99
C LEU A 135 -4.25 2.29 -11.15
N TYR A 136 -3.13 2.58 -11.80
CA TYR A 136 -2.07 1.60 -12.02
C TYR A 136 -1.19 1.38 -10.77
N CYS A 137 -1.34 2.22 -9.74
CA CYS A 137 -0.68 2.06 -8.44
C CYS A 137 -1.50 1.25 -7.43
N VAL A 138 -2.66 0.71 -7.81
CA VAL A 138 -3.45 -0.18 -6.94
C VAL A 138 -2.72 -1.44 -6.42
N PRO A 139 -1.67 -1.99 -7.09
CA PRO A 139 -0.85 -3.05 -6.50
C PRO A 139 -0.22 -2.68 -5.15
N LEU A 140 -0.10 -1.40 -4.80
CA LEU A 140 0.39 -1.00 -3.48
C LEU A 140 -0.50 -1.48 -2.32
N TYR A 141 -1.78 -1.79 -2.56
CA TYR A 141 -2.61 -2.46 -1.56
C TYR A 141 -2.16 -3.91 -1.32
N HIS A 142 -1.70 -4.60 -2.35
CA HIS A 142 -1.12 -5.94 -2.23
C HIS A 142 0.17 -5.87 -1.41
N GLU A 143 1.06 -4.92 -1.72
CA GLU A 143 2.29 -4.69 -0.96
C GLU A 143 2.01 -4.32 0.52
N LEU A 144 0.96 -3.54 0.77
CA LEU A 144 0.51 -3.28 2.14
C LEU A 144 -0.01 -4.57 2.83
N GLY A 145 -0.63 -5.48 2.08
CA GLY A 145 -1.01 -6.81 2.55
C GLY A 145 0.20 -7.63 3.02
N HIS A 146 1.31 -7.60 2.29
CA HIS A 146 2.57 -8.22 2.75
C HIS A 146 3.09 -7.59 4.03
N PHE A 147 3.02 -6.26 4.15
CA PHE A 147 3.38 -5.58 5.40
C PHE A 147 2.52 -6.07 6.58
N VAL A 148 1.21 -6.18 6.39
CA VAL A 148 0.29 -6.65 7.43
C VAL A 148 0.58 -8.09 7.81
N ASP A 149 0.86 -8.97 6.83
CA ASP A 149 1.23 -10.35 7.09
C ASP A 149 2.54 -10.44 7.89
N VAL A 150 3.62 -9.86 7.37
CA VAL A 150 4.95 -9.91 7.98
C VAL A 150 4.95 -9.33 9.39
N SER A 151 4.22 -8.24 9.62
CA SER A 151 4.17 -7.57 10.93
C SER A 151 3.39 -8.35 11.98
N ASN A 152 2.44 -9.19 11.57
CA ASN A 152 1.55 -9.90 12.50
C ASN A 152 1.73 -11.43 12.48
N GLY A 153 2.47 -11.97 11.51
CA GLY A 153 2.73 -13.40 11.35
C GLY A 153 1.51 -14.21 10.92
N VAL A 154 0.63 -13.67 10.07
CA VAL A 154 -0.62 -14.35 9.65
C VAL A 154 -0.31 -15.66 8.93
N THR A 155 0.53 -15.62 7.90
CA THR A 155 0.91 -16.79 7.11
C THR A 155 1.77 -17.75 7.93
N ASN A 156 2.63 -17.25 8.82
CA ASN A 156 3.37 -18.08 9.76
C ASN A 156 2.44 -18.89 10.67
N LEU A 157 1.41 -18.26 11.26
CA LEU A 157 0.41 -18.93 12.06
C LEU A 157 -0.40 -19.94 11.23
N SER A 158 -0.73 -19.60 9.98
CA SER A 158 -1.42 -20.53 9.08
C SER A 158 -0.68 -21.85 8.91
N SER A 159 0.66 -21.81 8.93
CA SER A 159 1.51 -23.00 8.78
C SER A 159 1.46 -23.92 10.01
N LEU A 160 1.18 -23.34 11.18
CA LEU A 160 1.01 -24.06 12.44
C LEU A 160 -0.38 -24.69 12.56
N ILE A 161 -1.40 -23.98 12.08
CA ILE A 161 -2.79 -24.47 12.05
C ILE A 161 -2.95 -25.57 11.00
N GLN A 162 -2.46 -25.32 9.79
CA GLN A 162 -2.51 -26.24 8.67
C GLN A 162 -1.13 -26.32 8.02
N ARG A 163 -0.43 -27.45 8.24
CA ARG A 163 0.91 -27.68 7.70
C ARG A 163 0.93 -27.51 6.16
N PRO A 164 1.91 -26.78 5.60
CA PRO A 164 2.10 -26.71 4.15
C PRO A 164 2.36 -28.10 3.54
N ASN A 165 1.73 -28.40 2.43
CA ASN A 165 1.88 -29.65 1.67
C ASN A 165 3.09 -29.62 0.73
N SER A 166 3.64 -28.44 0.45
CA SER A 166 4.83 -28.26 -0.37
C SER A 166 5.80 -27.26 0.25
N ALA A 167 7.04 -27.25 -0.25
CA ALA A 167 8.07 -26.29 0.16
C ALA A 167 7.72 -24.84 -0.21
N TRP A 168 6.80 -24.62 -1.15
CA TRP A 168 6.45 -23.30 -1.68
C TRP A 168 5.09 -22.79 -1.19
N GLU A 169 4.25 -23.67 -0.65
CA GLU A 169 2.89 -23.31 -0.25
C GLU A 169 2.86 -22.20 0.79
N LEU A 170 3.87 -22.08 1.66
CA LEU A 170 3.95 -20.96 2.60
C LEU A 170 4.09 -19.61 1.88
N GLN A 171 4.95 -19.54 0.86
CA GLN A 171 5.12 -18.34 0.05
C GLN A 171 3.86 -18.04 -0.76
N HIS A 172 3.20 -19.08 -1.29
CA HIS A 172 1.93 -18.94 -1.99
C HIS A 172 0.81 -18.41 -1.10
N ARG A 173 0.76 -18.84 0.17
CA ARG A 173 -0.20 -18.30 1.15
C ARG A 173 0.05 -16.82 1.45
N LEU A 174 1.31 -16.39 1.47
CA LEU A 174 1.66 -14.97 1.65
C LEU A 174 1.14 -14.11 0.49
N GLU A 175 1.29 -14.57 -0.76
CA GLU A 175 0.70 -13.92 -1.94
C GLU A 175 -0.83 -13.89 -1.87
N HIS A 176 -1.45 -15.03 -1.55
CA HIS A 176 -2.89 -15.15 -1.45
C HIS A 176 -3.49 -14.28 -0.35
N PHE A 177 -2.84 -14.16 0.81
CA PHE A 177 -3.27 -13.25 1.87
C PHE A 177 -3.23 -11.79 1.39
N ALA A 178 -2.13 -11.39 0.74
CA ALA A 178 -1.97 -10.03 0.23
C ALA A 178 -3.00 -9.70 -0.87
N ASP A 179 -3.35 -10.66 -1.73
CA ASP A 179 -4.43 -10.51 -2.72
C ASP A 179 -5.80 -10.30 -2.08
N LEU A 180 -6.15 -11.12 -1.08
CA LEU A 180 -7.40 -11.00 -0.34
C LEU A 180 -7.47 -9.67 0.44
N PHE A 181 -6.36 -9.28 1.05
CA PHE A 181 -6.22 -7.99 1.72
C PHE A 181 -6.47 -6.84 0.73
N ALA A 182 -5.85 -6.86 -0.44
CA ALA A 182 -6.07 -5.82 -1.44
C ALA A 182 -7.53 -5.81 -1.91
N ALA A 183 -8.09 -6.97 -2.26
CA ALA A 183 -9.47 -7.12 -2.71
C ALA A 183 -10.49 -6.62 -1.66
N ALA A 184 -10.21 -6.77 -0.36
CA ALA A 184 -11.05 -6.25 0.70
C ALA A 184 -11.24 -4.72 0.60
N TYR A 185 -10.22 -3.97 0.19
CA TYR A 185 -10.27 -2.50 0.09
C TYR A 185 -10.57 -1.98 -1.32
N ILE A 186 -10.10 -2.63 -2.37
CA ILE A 186 -10.20 -2.07 -3.72
C ILE A 186 -10.92 -2.99 -4.70
N GLY A 187 -11.53 -4.08 -4.22
CA GLY A 187 -12.35 -4.95 -5.03
C GLY A 187 -11.56 -5.62 -6.15
N ARG A 188 -12.22 -5.80 -7.30
CA ARG A 188 -11.71 -6.57 -8.43
C ARG A 188 -10.52 -5.90 -9.13
N CYS A 189 -10.35 -4.58 -9.01
CA CYS A 189 -9.24 -3.90 -9.67
C CYS A 189 -7.85 -4.35 -9.20
N SER A 190 -7.72 -4.94 -8.00
CA SER A 190 -6.47 -5.55 -7.53
C SER A 190 -5.97 -6.65 -8.49
N ILE A 191 -6.86 -7.56 -8.90
CA ILE A 191 -6.52 -8.67 -9.79
C ILE A 191 -6.48 -8.26 -11.26
N ARG A 192 -7.23 -7.24 -11.68
CA ARG A 192 -7.11 -6.70 -13.05
C ARG A 192 -5.72 -6.13 -13.30
N ALA A 193 -5.17 -5.41 -12.32
CA ALA A 193 -3.79 -4.93 -12.40
C ALA A 193 -2.79 -6.10 -12.47
N LEU A 194 -3.01 -7.17 -11.69
CA LEU A 194 -2.20 -8.39 -11.76
C LEU A 194 -2.27 -9.04 -13.15
N GLU A 195 -3.45 -9.16 -13.74
CA GLU A 195 -3.65 -9.74 -15.08
C GLU A 195 -2.93 -8.94 -16.18
N ILE A 196 -2.80 -7.61 -16.02
CA ILE A 196 -2.03 -6.75 -16.94
C ILE A 196 -0.52 -6.93 -16.76
N ILE A 197 -0.05 -6.98 -15.51
CA ILE A 197 1.40 -7.01 -15.19
C ILE A 197 1.99 -8.41 -15.41
N ALA A 198 1.23 -9.45 -15.08
CA ALA A 198 1.66 -10.85 -15.03
C ALA A 198 0.64 -11.79 -15.72
N PRO A 199 0.30 -11.58 -17.00
CA PRO A 199 -0.69 -12.39 -17.70
C PRO A 199 -0.22 -13.84 -17.83
N ASN A 200 -1.07 -14.80 -17.48
CA ASN A 200 -0.84 -16.24 -17.66
C ASN A 200 0.46 -16.76 -17.01
N ASN A 201 0.98 -16.10 -15.97
CA ASN A 201 2.15 -16.61 -15.26
C ASN A 201 1.81 -17.94 -14.59
N ALA A 202 2.61 -18.96 -14.89
CA ALA A 202 2.50 -20.27 -14.28
C ALA A 202 3.00 -20.25 -12.83
N THR A 203 2.59 -21.25 -12.06
CA THR A 203 3.07 -21.46 -10.70
C THR A 203 4.60 -21.54 -10.66
N SER A 204 5.21 -20.85 -9.70
CA SER A 204 6.65 -20.83 -9.46
C SER A 204 6.95 -21.05 -7.97
N ALA A 205 8.22 -21.13 -7.60
CA ALA A 205 8.61 -21.26 -6.21
C ALA A 205 8.22 -20.04 -5.35
N THR A 206 8.09 -18.86 -5.98
CA THR A 206 7.82 -17.60 -5.28
C THR A 206 6.37 -17.15 -5.41
N HIS A 207 5.62 -17.63 -6.41
CA HIS A 207 4.26 -17.17 -6.67
C HIS A 207 3.33 -18.32 -7.11
N PRO A 208 2.07 -18.34 -6.67
CA PRO A 208 1.03 -19.15 -7.31
C PRO A 208 0.81 -18.70 -8.76
N SER A 209 0.10 -19.50 -9.56
CA SER A 209 -0.28 -19.05 -10.90
C SER A 209 -1.20 -17.82 -10.83
N THR A 210 -1.17 -16.97 -11.85
CA THR A 210 -2.10 -15.83 -11.94
C THR A 210 -3.55 -16.30 -11.89
N ALA A 211 -3.87 -17.44 -12.52
CA ALA A 211 -5.20 -18.02 -12.52
C ALA A 211 -5.69 -18.40 -11.11
N ASP A 212 -4.82 -19.01 -10.28
CA ASP A 212 -5.19 -19.39 -8.90
C ASP A 212 -5.41 -18.16 -8.02
N ARG A 213 -4.58 -17.12 -8.19
CA ARG A 213 -4.71 -15.85 -7.48
C ARG A 213 -6.02 -15.14 -7.82
N VAL A 214 -6.34 -15.05 -9.11
CA VAL A 214 -7.60 -14.50 -9.62
C VAL A 214 -8.80 -15.27 -9.06
N ALA A 215 -8.77 -16.60 -9.15
CA ALA A 215 -9.87 -17.45 -8.68
C ALA A 215 -10.15 -17.26 -7.18
N LEU A 216 -9.11 -17.18 -6.35
CA LEU A 216 -9.26 -16.94 -4.91
C LEU A 216 -9.92 -15.59 -4.61
N VAL A 217 -9.50 -14.51 -5.28
CA VAL A 217 -10.08 -13.18 -5.09
C VAL A 217 -11.54 -13.15 -5.55
N GLU A 218 -11.85 -13.75 -6.69
CA GLU A 218 -13.23 -13.85 -7.18
C GLU A 218 -14.12 -14.65 -6.22
N ASP A 219 -13.59 -15.73 -5.62
CA ASP A 219 -14.32 -16.47 -4.59
C ASP A 219 -14.59 -15.61 -3.36
N PHE A 220 -13.60 -14.84 -2.90
CA PHE A 220 -13.76 -13.94 -1.76
C PHE A 220 -14.78 -12.83 -2.03
N LEU A 221 -14.67 -12.13 -3.16
CA LEU A 221 -15.58 -11.05 -3.53
C LEU A 221 -17.04 -11.53 -3.71
N ALA A 222 -17.22 -12.76 -4.19
CA ALA A 222 -18.54 -13.36 -4.38
C ALA A 222 -19.07 -14.14 -3.16
N GLY A 223 -18.32 -14.22 -2.06
CA GLY A 223 -18.69 -15.00 -0.87
C GLY A 223 -18.77 -16.50 -1.11
N ARG A 224 -18.01 -17.03 -2.08
CA ARG A 224 -17.93 -18.47 -2.37
C ARG A 224 -16.94 -19.17 -1.43
N SER A 225 -17.15 -20.47 -1.24
CA SER A 225 -16.30 -21.29 -0.39
C SER A 225 -14.94 -21.55 -1.04
N ASN A 226 -13.86 -21.22 -0.34
CA ASN A 226 -12.48 -21.52 -0.69
C ASN A 226 -11.69 -21.87 0.57
N GLY A 227 -10.89 -22.93 0.58
CA GLY A 227 -10.23 -23.43 1.81
C GLY A 227 -9.25 -22.45 2.46
N LEU A 228 -8.64 -21.54 1.69
CA LEU A 228 -7.69 -20.55 2.23
C LEU A 228 -8.40 -19.42 2.97
N ILE A 229 -9.61 -19.05 2.59
CA ILE A 229 -10.33 -17.92 3.21
C ILE A 229 -10.62 -18.22 4.69
N PRO A 230 -11.27 -19.34 5.09
CA PRO A 230 -11.46 -19.69 6.50
C PRO A 230 -10.16 -19.86 7.27
N LEU A 231 -9.10 -20.38 6.63
CA LEU A 231 -7.78 -20.51 7.26
C LEU A 231 -7.24 -19.14 7.69
N PHE A 232 -7.26 -18.15 6.79
CA PHE A 232 -6.81 -16.80 7.12
C PHE A 232 -7.72 -16.12 8.15
N GLN A 233 -9.05 -16.28 8.05
CA GLN A 233 -9.96 -15.75 9.06
C GLN A 233 -9.67 -16.32 10.46
N THR A 234 -9.38 -17.61 10.55
CA THR A 234 -9.00 -18.27 11.81
C THR A 234 -7.68 -17.71 12.35
N CYS A 235 -6.69 -17.49 11.48
CA CYS A 235 -5.42 -16.88 11.88
C CYS A 235 -5.63 -15.46 12.43
N LEU A 236 -6.40 -14.62 11.71
CA LEU A 236 -6.70 -13.25 12.12
C LEU A 236 -7.41 -13.21 13.47
N GLN A 237 -8.40 -14.10 13.67
CA GLN A 237 -9.09 -14.23 14.95
C GLN A 237 -8.14 -14.58 16.10
N HIS A 238 -7.24 -15.55 15.91
CA HIS A 238 -6.25 -15.93 16.93
C HIS A 238 -5.23 -14.83 17.23
N LEU A 239 -4.89 -14.01 16.24
CA LEU A 239 -4.01 -12.85 16.40
C LEU A 239 -4.73 -11.63 17.01
N GLY A 240 -6.05 -11.71 17.23
CA GLY A 240 -6.85 -10.58 17.69
C GLY A 240 -6.93 -9.43 16.67
N LEU A 241 -6.80 -9.77 15.39
CA LEU A 241 -6.89 -8.85 14.26
C LEU A 241 -8.32 -8.80 13.71
N PRO A 242 -8.69 -7.71 13.02
CA PRO A 242 -9.97 -7.64 12.34
C PRO A 242 -10.10 -8.72 11.26
N PRO A 243 -11.33 -9.21 10.99
CA PRO A 243 -11.56 -10.16 9.91
C PRO A 243 -11.33 -9.50 8.53
N LEU A 244 -10.98 -10.32 7.54
CA LEU A 244 -11.02 -9.89 6.14
C LEU A 244 -12.48 -9.80 5.69
N GLN A 245 -12.93 -8.61 5.32
CA GLN A 245 -14.27 -8.38 4.81
C GLN A 245 -14.23 -7.25 3.79
N ILE A 246 -15.30 -7.07 3.03
CA ILE A 246 -15.38 -5.96 2.07
C ILE A 246 -15.46 -4.63 2.83
N GLU A 247 -14.44 -3.81 2.69
CA GLU A 247 -14.30 -2.50 3.34
C GLU A 247 -14.66 -1.34 2.40
N HIS A 248 -15.06 -1.65 1.17
CA HIS A 248 -15.26 -0.67 0.11
C HIS A 248 -16.68 -0.69 -0.44
N SER A 249 -17.08 0.47 -0.98
CA SER A 249 -18.33 0.66 -1.70
C SER A 249 -18.02 1.40 -2.99
N ALA A 250 -18.28 0.78 -4.14
CA ALA A 250 -18.03 1.39 -5.44
C ALA A 250 -18.96 2.60 -5.66
N PRO A 251 -18.43 3.84 -5.80
CA PRO A 251 -19.25 5.00 -6.10
C PRO A 251 -19.74 4.97 -7.56
N VAL A 252 -20.85 5.67 -7.82
CA VAL A 252 -21.35 5.87 -9.20
C VAL A 252 -20.63 7.06 -9.85
N LEU A 253 -19.70 6.78 -10.76
CA LEU A 253 -18.80 7.81 -11.32
C LEU A 253 -19.35 8.51 -12.57
N ARG A 254 -20.17 7.83 -13.39
CA ARG A 254 -20.62 8.35 -14.70
C ARG A 254 -21.15 9.79 -14.66
N PRO A 255 -22.05 10.18 -13.74
CA PRO A 255 -22.58 11.56 -13.71
C PRO A 255 -21.51 12.65 -13.53
N ALA A 256 -20.41 12.32 -12.86
CA ALA A 256 -19.28 13.24 -12.68
C ALA A 256 -18.27 13.12 -13.82
N PHE A 257 -17.84 11.91 -14.15
CA PHE A 257 -16.76 11.68 -15.11
C PHE A 257 -17.16 11.95 -16.56
N ASP A 258 -18.42 11.70 -16.94
CA ASP A 258 -18.93 12.03 -18.27
C ASP A 258 -18.98 13.54 -18.51
N ASP A 259 -19.05 14.34 -17.43
CA ASP A 259 -18.98 15.81 -17.46
C ASP A 259 -17.58 16.35 -17.11
N ILE A 260 -16.55 15.48 -17.09
CA ILE A 260 -15.16 15.84 -16.76
C ILE A 260 -15.05 16.56 -15.39
N ARG A 261 -15.83 16.11 -14.41
CA ARG A 261 -15.81 16.62 -13.02
C ARG A 261 -15.34 15.54 -12.06
N THR A 262 -14.73 15.99 -10.96
CA THR A 262 -14.37 15.10 -9.85
C THR A 262 -15.62 14.56 -9.15
N HIS A 263 -15.54 13.32 -8.70
CA HIS A 263 -16.55 12.72 -7.84
C HIS A 263 -16.36 13.17 -6.39
N ALA A 264 -17.46 13.53 -5.72
CA ALA A 264 -17.43 13.90 -4.32
C ALA A 264 -17.53 12.66 -3.42
N ILE A 265 -16.37 12.09 -3.07
CA ILE A 265 -16.28 10.93 -2.17
C ILE A 265 -16.99 11.25 -0.84
N ALA A 266 -17.93 10.40 -0.42
CA ALA A 266 -18.77 10.64 0.75
C ALA A 266 -18.18 10.08 2.05
N ASN A 267 -17.43 8.98 1.97
CA ASN A 267 -16.91 8.29 3.16
C ASN A 267 -15.65 7.45 2.85
N LYS A 268 -15.03 6.87 3.87
CA LYS A 268 -13.82 6.03 3.73
C LYS A 268 -14.04 4.78 2.88
N SER A 269 -15.24 4.21 2.90
CA SER A 269 -15.54 3.02 2.08
C SER A 269 -15.57 3.37 0.59
N GLU A 270 -16.15 4.52 0.22
CA GLU A 270 -16.07 5.06 -1.14
C GLU A 270 -14.66 5.53 -1.51
N LEU A 271 -13.87 6.03 -0.55
CA LEU A 271 -12.48 6.43 -0.79
C LEU A 271 -11.64 5.28 -1.34
N HIS A 272 -11.85 4.07 -0.84
CA HIS A 272 -11.18 2.88 -1.39
C HIS A 272 -11.93 2.30 -2.60
N GLY A 273 -13.27 2.32 -2.58
CA GLY A 273 -14.10 1.79 -3.65
C GLY A 273 -13.99 2.55 -4.98
N ILE A 274 -13.52 3.81 -4.96
CA ILE A 274 -13.32 4.62 -6.17
C ILE A 274 -12.36 3.96 -7.15
N PHE A 275 -11.34 3.23 -6.70
CA PHE A 275 -10.38 2.56 -7.58
C PHE A 275 -11.07 1.52 -8.46
N ASN A 276 -11.95 0.69 -7.88
CA ASN A 276 -12.69 -0.30 -8.64
C ASN A 276 -13.65 0.36 -9.63
N ALA A 277 -14.43 1.34 -9.17
CA ALA A 277 -15.40 2.04 -10.01
C ALA A 277 -14.72 2.79 -11.18
N ALA A 278 -13.57 3.42 -10.92
CA ALA A 278 -12.83 4.16 -11.94
C ALA A 278 -12.14 3.22 -12.93
N TRP A 279 -11.71 2.03 -12.49
CA TRP A 279 -11.21 1.00 -13.38
C TRP A 279 -12.30 0.45 -14.29
N GLU A 280 -13.49 0.16 -13.77
CA GLU A 280 -14.66 -0.25 -14.58
C GLU A 280 -15.06 0.84 -15.58
N TYR A 281 -15.02 2.11 -15.16
CA TYR A 281 -15.24 3.24 -16.06
C TYR A 281 -14.17 3.32 -17.15
N LEU A 282 -12.90 3.11 -16.81
CA LEU A 282 -11.79 3.11 -17.76
C LEU A 282 -11.95 2.02 -18.80
N GLU A 283 -12.25 0.78 -18.39
CA GLU A 283 -12.48 -0.35 -19.30
C GLU A 283 -13.60 -0.03 -20.29
N ASP A 284 -14.75 0.45 -19.80
CA ASP A 284 -15.87 0.80 -20.67
C ASP A 284 -15.55 1.99 -21.60
N ALA A 285 -14.79 2.97 -21.13
CA ALA A 285 -14.32 4.09 -21.93
C ALA A 285 -13.34 3.66 -23.03
N LEU A 286 -12.49 2.66 -22.77
CA LEU A 286 -11.54 2.11 -23.74
C LEU A 286 -12.22 1.20 -24.77
N ASP A 287 -13.05 0.27 -24.29
CA ASP A 287 -13.66 -0.77 -25.12
C ASP A 287 -14.83 -0.24 -25.95
N ASN A 288 -15.68 0.59 -25.34
CA ASN A 288 -16.94 1.04 -25.95
C ASN A 288 -16.93 2.51 -26.36
N ARG A 289 -15.89 3.28 -26.01
CA ARG A 289 -15.84 4.75 -26.18
C ARG A 289 -17.12 5.43 -25.66
N SER A 290 -17.61 4.94 -24.52
CA SER A 290 -18.93 5.28 -23.99
C SER A 290 -19.02 6.70 -23.43
N ALA A 291 -17.89 7.30 -23.03
CA ALA A 291 -17.87 8.61 -22.39
C ALA A 291 -18.05 9.75 -23.43
N PRO A 292 -18.95 10.74 -23.17
CA PRO A 292 -19.28 11.79 -24.14
C PRO A 292 -18.11 12.68 -24.57
N TRP A 293 -17.08 12.81 -23.72
CA TRP A 293 -15.90 13.64 -23.99
C TRP A 293 -14.85 12.95 -24.88
N ILE A 294 -15.04 11.67 -25.21
CA ILE A 294 -14.12 10.93 -26.08
C ILE A 294 -14.38 11.34 -27.54
N ALA A 295 -13.47 12.13 -28.10
CA ALA A 295 -13.50 12.48 -29.52
C ALA A 295 -13.18 11.25 -30.39
N PRO A 296 -13.62 11.18 -31.66
CA PRO A 296 -13.34 10.04 -32.53
C PRO A 296 -11.85 9.68 -32.68
N ASN A 297 -10.97 10.67 -32.55
CA ASN A 297 -9.51 10.53 -32.66
C ASN A 297 -8.79 10.44 -31.31
N SER A 298 -9.49 10.42 -30.17
CA SER A 298 -8.84 10.28 -28.87
C SER A 298 -8.12 8.95 -28.75
N THR A 299 -6.86 9.03 -28.33
CA THR A 299 -5.95 7.90 -28.09
C THR A 299 -6.23 7.22 -26.75
N ILE A 300 -5.76 5.97 -26.60
CA ILE A 300 -5.82 5.23 -25.33
C ILE A 300 -5.15 6.04 -24.20
N ALA A 301 -3.98 6.62 -24.47
CA ALA A 301 -3.24 7.39 -23.49
C ALA A 301 -4.00 8.64 -23.01
N GLU A 302 -4.77 9.30 -23.89
CA GLU A 302 -5.62 10.43 -23.51
C GLU A 302 -6.79 9.99 -22.63
N ILE A 303 -7.43 8.87 -22.96
CA ILE A 303 -8.53 8.31 -22.16
C ILE A 303 -8.02 7.91 -20.77
N GLU A 304 -6.92 7.14 -20.72
CA GLU A 304 -6.25 6.75 -19.46
C GLU A 304 -5.92 7.97 -18.60
N ARG A 305 -5.34 9.02 -19.21
CA ARG A 305 -4.96 10.24 -18.51
C ARG A 305 -6.17 10.93 -17.90
N VAL A 306 -7.26 11.12 -18.66
CA VAL A 306 -8.46 11.79 -18.15
C VAL A 306 -9.06 11.02 -16.96
N VAL A 307 -9.18 9.70 -17.05
CA VAL A 307 -9.76 8.90 -15.95
C VAL A 307 -8.85 8.89 -14.72
N ASN A 308 -7.53 8.78 -14.90
CA ASN A 308 -6.56 8.89 -13.79
C ASN A 308 -6.59 10.28 -13.15
N ASP A 309 -6.60 11.36 -13.94
CA ASP A 309 -6.67 12.74 -13.46
C ASP A 309 -7.93 12.98 -12.62
N LEU A 310 -9.08 12.49 -13.08
CA LEU A 310 -10.35 12.65 -12.36
C LEU A 310 -10.37 11.83 -11.07
N THR A 311 -9.81 10.62 -11.08
CA THR A 311 -9.66 9.78 -9.89
C THR A 311 -8.74 10.44 -8.87
N GLU A 312 -7.55 10.89 -9.30
CA GLU A 312 -6.56 11.60 -8.49
C GLU A 312 -7.20 12.81 -7.81
N LYS A 313 -7.84 13.68 -8.60
CA LYS A 313 -8.44 14.92 -8.08
C LYS A 313 -9.63 14.65 -7.16
N SER A 314 -10.38 13.56 -7.37
CA SER A 314 -11.47 13.15 -6.47
C SER A 314 -10.94 12.76 -5.10
N ILE A 315 -9.86 11.97 -5.05
CA ILE A 315 -9.18 11.58 -3.80
C ILE A 315 -8.55 12.80 -3.13
N ARG A 316 -7.84 13.65 -3.90
CA ARG A 316 -7.22 14.87 -3.38
C ARG A 316 -8.25 15.81 -2.76
N ASN A 317 -9.41 15.98 -3.39
CA ASN A 317 -10.51 16.78 -2.84
C ASN A 317 -11.04 16.18 -1.52
N ALA A 318 -11.11 14.85 -1.39
CA ALA A 318 -11.48 14.22 -0.12
C ALA A 318 -10.44 14.50 0.99
N SER A 319 -9.15 14.34 0.70
CA SER A 319 -8.05 14.64 1.63
C SER A 319 -8.05 16.11 2.08
N ILE A 320 -8.27 17.05 1.16
CA ILE A 320 -8.35 18.48 1.49
C ILE A 320 -9.54 18.77 2.41
N ARG A 321 -10.72 18.20 2.12
CA ARG A 321 -11.91 18.38 2.96
C ARG A 321 -11.71 17.83 4.38
N GLU A 322 -11.17 16.62 4.50
CA GLU A 322 -10.87 16.01 5.82
C GLU A 322 -9.95 16.90 6.66
N ARG A 323 -8.92 17.51 6.04
CA ARG A 323 -7.99 18.42 6.73
C ARG A 323 -8.62 19.75 7.12
N TRP A 324 -9.51 20.29 6.29
CA TRP A 324 -10.24 21.50 6.65
C TRP A 324 -11.19 21.25 7.81
N ASP A 325 -11.87 20.11 7.81
CA ASP A 325 -12.76 19.73 8.91
C ASP A 325 -11.98 19.49 10.22
N SER A 326 -10.81 18.84 10.15
CA SER A 326 -9.97 18.62 11.34
C SER A 326 -9.33 19.92 11.87
N GLY A 327 -8.92 20.85 10.99
CA GLY A 327 -8.37 22.14 11.38
C GLY A 327 -9.42 23.17 11.83
N ALA A 328 -10.68 22.99 11.45
CA ALA A 328 -11.82 23.81 11.89
C ALA A 328 -12.46 23.32 13.20
N THR A 329 -12.02 22.16 13.71
CA THR A 329 -12.46 21.64 15.01
C THR A 329 -11.60 22.29 16.11
N PRO A 330 -12.18 23.06 17.06
CA PRO A 330 -11.43 23.84 18.05
C PRO A 330 -10.64 23.00 19.06
#